data_AF-A0A2A7N6P2-F1
#
_entry.id   AF-A0A2A7N6P2-F1
#
_cell.length_a   1.000
_cell.length_b   1.000
_cell.length_c   1.000
_cell.angle_alpha   90.00
_cell.angle_beta   90.00
_cell.angle_gamma   90.00
#
_symmetry.space_group_name_H-M   'P 1'
#
loop_
_entity.id
_entity.type
_entity.pdbx_description
1 polymer ?
#
loop_
_entity_poly.entity_id
_entity_poly.type
_entity_poly.pdbx_seq_one_letter_code
_entity_poly.pdbx_strand_id
1 'polypeptide(L)' 'MIRALVVAAAIAATALGTASAANADVYYKNCAAARAAGAAPVMEGDPGYGPHLDRDGDGIGCEN' A
#
# COMPACT_ATOMS: atom_id res chain seq x y z
N MET A 1 26.78 -1.03 45.19
CA MET A 1 27.27 0.24 44.59
C MET A 1 27.42 0.12 43.08
N ILE A 2 26.51 -0.53 42.35
CA ILE A 2 26.60 -0.56 40.88
C ILE A 2 25.19 -0.41 40.32
N ARG A 3 24.69 0.82 40.45
CA ARG A 3 23.65 1.37 39.59
C ARG A 3 24.32 1.73 38.25
N ALA A 4 23.54 1.63 37.18
CA ALA A 4 23.79 2.20 35.85
C ALA A 4 24.77 1.46 34.93
N LEU A 5 24.21 0.56 34.14
CA LEU A 5 24.53 0.45 32.70
C LEU A 5 23.20 0.20 31.96
N VAL A 6 22.31 1.20 32.02
CA VAL A 6 21.40 1.46 30.92
C VAL A 6 22.21 2.31 29.95
N VAL A 7 22.38 1.86 28.70
CA VAL A 7 22.42 2.65 27.46
C VAL A 7 23.14 1.87 26.34
N ALA A 8 22.47 1.85 25.18
CA ALA A 8 23.01 1.69 23.81
C ALA A 8 23.24 0.29 23.24
N ALA A 9 22.17 -0.26 22.65
CA ALA A 9 22.15 -0.72 21.26
C ALA A 9 20.68 -0.62 20.80
N ALA A 10 20.25 0.39 20.02
CA ALA A 10 20.35 0.42 18.55
C ALA A 10 20.16 -1.01 17.99
N ILE A 11 19.13 -1.36 17.23
CA ILE A 11 18.80 -0.83 15.90
C ILE A 11 17.30 -1.06 15.63
N ALA A 12 16.69 -0.10 14.94
CA ALA A 12 15.32 -0.08 14.47
C ALA A 12 14.84 -1.42 13.87
N ALA A 13 13.87 -2.05 14.52
CA ALA A 13 12.94 -2.99 13.90
C ALA A 13 11.52 -2.40 13.96
N THR A 14 11.37 -1.16 13.49
CA THR A 14 10.09 -0.76 12.91
C THR A 14 9.94 -1.59 11.64
N ALA A 15 9.33 -2.76 11.78
CA ALA A 15 8.82 -3.52 10.66
C ALA A 15 7.92 -2.57 9.86
N LEU A 16 8.49 -2.01 8.79
CA LEU A 16 7.76 -1.48 7.65
C LEU A 16 7.01 -2.69 7.07
N GLY A 17 5.85 -2.94 7.65
CA GLY A 17 5.06 -4.13 7.42
C GLY A 17 3.61 -3.88 7.81
N THR A 18 3.14 -2.65 7.66
CA THR A 18 1.70 -2.38 7.55
C THR A 18 1.26 -2.55 6.10
N ALA A 19 1.71 -3.60 5.41
CA ALA A 19 1.19 -3.98 4.09
C ALA A 19 -0.14 -4.78 4.21
N SER A 20 -0.94 -4.43 5.22
CA SER A 20 -2.31 -4.92 5.41
C SER A 20 -3.17 -3.78 5.98
N ALA A 21 -2.96 -2.56 5.48
CA ALA A 21 -3.93 -1.49 5.69
C ALA A 21 -5.11 -1.75 4.74
N ALA A 22 -6.03 -2.58 5.21
CA ALA A 22 -7.41 -2.70 4.75
C ALA A 22 -7.59 -2.88 3.24
N ASN A 23 -8.01 -4.09 2.84
CA ASN A 23 -9.02 -4.22 1.78
C ASN A 23 -10.28 -3.46 2.27
N ALA A 24 -10.22 -2.14 2.32
CA ALA A 24 -11.40 -1.31 2.39
C ALA A 24 -12.13 -1.55 1.08
N ASP A 25 -13.46 -1.66 1.14
CA ASP A 25 -14.42 -1.93 0.05
C ASP A 25 -14.42 -0.86 -1.06
N VAL A 26 -13.26 -0.30 -1.40
CA VAL A 26 -13.06 0.57 -2.53
C VAL A 26 -13.18 -0.28 -3.78
N TYR A 27 -14.15 0.05 -4.62
CA TYR A 27 -14.33 -0.60 -5.92
C TYR A 27 -14.45 0.46 -6.99
N TYR A 28 -13.56 0.39 -7.98
CA TYR A 28 -13.65 1.23 -9.16
C TYR A 28 -14.22 0.41 -10.32
N LYS A 29 -15.35 0.85 -10.88
CA LYS A 29 -15.95 0.20 -12.07
C LYS A 29 -15.00 0.22 -13.28
N ASN A 30 -14.19 1.27 -13.40
CA ASN A 30 -13.24 1.48 -14.49
C ASN A 30 -12.19 2.53 -14.12
N CYS A 31 -11.19 2.70 -14.98
CA CYS A 31 -10.13 3.67 -14.78
C CYS A 31 -10.57 5.13 -14.78
N ALA A 32 -11.69 5.47 -15.42
CA ALA A 32 -12.24 6.82 -15.32
C ALA A 32 -12.74 7.13 -13.90
N ALA A 33 -13.37 6.15 -13.24
CA ALA A 33 -13.79 6.29 -11.85
C ALA A 33 -12.59 6.37 -10.90
N ALA A 34 -11.56 5.54 -11.09
CA ALA A 34 -10.33 5.59 -10.30
C ALA A 34 -9.59 6.94 -10.46
N ARG A 35 -9.46 7.44 -11.69
CA ARG A 35 -8.87 8.76 -11.98
C ARG A 35 -9.70 9.91 -11.40
N ALA A 36 -11.02 9.86 -11.51
CA ALA A 36 -11.91 10.86 -10.91
C ALA A 36 -11.82 10.90 -9.38
N ALA A 37 -11.56 9.75 -8.75
CA ALA A 37 -11.29 9.65 -7.32
C ALA A 37 -9.86 10.06 -6.93
N GLY A 38 -8.98 10.34 -7.90
CA GLY A 38 -7.57 10.65 -7.64
C GLY A 38 -6.74 9.45 -7.18
N ALA A 39 -7.21 8.23 -7.44
CA ALA A 39 -6.59 6.99 -6.99
C ALA A 39 -5.72 6.31 -8.05
N ALA A 40 -5.68 6.81 -9.29
CA ALA A 40 -4.86 6.24 -10.35
C ALA A 40 -3.44 6.86 -10.34
N PRO A 41 -2.38 6.07 -10.63
CA PRO A 41 -2.40 4.62 -10.90
C PRO A 41 -2.73 3.79 -9.66
N VAL A 42 -3.50 2.72 -9.83
CA VAL A 42 -3.94 1.80 -8.77
C VAL A 42 -3.05 0.58 -8.78
N MET A 43 -2.20 0.39 -7.77
CA MET A 43 -1.22 -0.71 -7.78
C MET A 43 -1.81 -2.02 -7.26
N GLU A 44 -1.25 -3.15 -7.69
CA GLU A 44 -1.57 -4.44 -7.09
C GLU A 44 -1.32 -4.41 -5.58
N GLY A 45 -2.35 -4.75 -4.81
CA GLY A 45 -2.34 -4.67 -3.33
C GLY A 45 -2.94 -3.38 -2.77
N ASP A 46 -3.16 -2.35 -3.58
CA ASP A 46 -3.88 -1.14 -3.16
C ASP A 46 -5.39 -1.41 -3.01
N PRO A 47 -6.06 -0.72 -2.07
CA PRO A 47 -7.52 -0.77 -1.96
C PRO A 47 -8.19 -0.31 -3.27
N GLY A 48 -8.99 -1.18 -3.86
CA GLY A 48 -9.68 -0.94 -5.12
C GLY A 48 -8.92 -1.32 -6.37
N TYR A 49 -7.73 -1.94 -6.23
CA TYR A 49 -7.14 -2.69 -7.33
C TYR A 49 -8.09 -3.82 -7.77
N GLY A 50 -8.22 -3.97 -9.08
CA GLY A 50 -8.91 -5.10 -9.67
C GLY A 50 -8.26 -5.42 -11.01
N PRO A 51 -8.17 -6.71 -11.38
CA PRO A 51 -7.57 -7.14 -12.64
C PRO A 51 -8.34 -6.65 -13.89
N HIS A 52 -9.50 -6.00 -13.72
CA HIS A 52 -10.21 -5.32 -14.80
C HIS A 52 -9.73 -3.87 -15.04
N LEU A 53 -8.95 -3.32 -14.12
CA LEU A 53 -8.34 -1.98 -14.21
C LEU A 53 -6.94 -2.03 -14.84
N ASP A 54 -6.27 -3.16 -14.68
CA ASP A 54 -4.98 -3.49 -15.26
C ASP A 54 -5.21 -4.34 -16.53
N ARG A 55 -4.98 -3.76 -17.72
CA ARG A 55 -5.34 -4.42 -18.98
C ARG A 55 -4.25 -5.35 -19.50
N ASP A 56 -3.00 -5.08 -19.19
CA ASP A 56 -1.84 -5.86 -19.62
C ASP A 56 -1.32 -6.79 -18.52
N GLY A 57 -1.74 -6.59 -17.26
CA GLY A 57 -1.51 -7.52 -16.17
C GLY A 57 -0.13 -7.36 -15.53
N ASP A 58 0.43 -6.15 -15.54
CA ASP A 58 1.77 -5.89 -15.00
C ASP A 58 1.75 -5.48 -13.51
N GLY A 59 0.56 -5.33 -12.93
CA GLY A 59 0.34 -4.93 -11.55
C GLY A 59 0.09 -3.43 -11.36
N ILE A 60 -0.04 -2.64 -12.44
CA ILE A 60 -0.29 -1.20 -12.42
C ILE A 60 -1.62 -0.89 -13.14
N GLY A 61 -2.71 -0.87 -12.37
CA GLY A 61 -4.02 -0.49 -12.88
C GLY A 61 -4.10 0.99 -13.27
N CYS A 62 -4.77 1.26 -14.39
CA CYS A 62 -5.12 2.62 -14.83
C CYS A 62 -3.96 3.58 -15.08
N GLU A 63 -2.80 3.06 -15.49
CA GLU A 63 -1.63 3.84 -15.88
C GLU A 63 -1.83 4.66 -17.17
N ASN A 64 -2.86 4.34 -17.96
CA ASN A 64 -3.18 4.89 -19.28
C ASN A 64 -4.63 5.39 -19.35
#